data_AF-A0A7J4LQZ3-F1
#
_entry.id   AF-A0A7J4LQZ3-F1
#
_cell.length_a   1.000
_cell.length_b   1.000
_cell.length_c   1.000
_cell.angle_alpha   90.00
_cell.angle_beta   90.00
_cell.angle_gamma   90.00
#
_symmetry.space_group_name_H-M   'P 1'
#
loop_
_entity.id
_entity.type
_entity.pdbx_description
1 polymer ?
#
loop_
_entity_poly.entity_id
_entity_poly.type
_entity_poly.pdbx_seq_one_letter_code
_entity_poly.pdbx_strand_id
1 'polypeptide(L)'
;MAFAFHRIWDERESLNDSAQEKEPADAVTALESYAAGELRKPEFRRIRIGIDRMSRSMALIEQSWRNARRQHSLGELASILTRLHEIELDAETIKDAQLRAYVHEKLGSIASARRFLAEEVRWDVESGEER
;
A
#
# COMPACT_ATOMS: atom_id res chain seq x y z
N MET A 1 0.41 -6.05 18.98
CA MET A 1 -0.43 -6.68 17.95
C MET A 1 0.28 -6.52 16.61
N ALA A 2 0.90 -7.61 16.13
CA ALA A 2 1.57 -7.64 14.84
C ALA A 2 0.51 -7.84 13.75
N PHE A 3 0.41 -6.94 12.78
CA PHE A 3 -0.53 -7.06 11.67
C PHE A 3 0.02 -8.05 10.65
N ALA A 4 -0.59 -9.23 10.59
CA ALA A 4 -0.33 -10.24 9.58
C ALA A 4 -0.96 -9.80 8.24
N PHE A 5 -0.22 -9.02 7.46
CA PHE A 5 -0.53 -8.72 6.05
C PHE A 5 0.34 -9.57 5.11
N HIS A 6 0.36 -10.88 5.34
CA HIS A 6 1.21 -11.81 4.57
C HIS A 6 0.47 -13.06 4.07
N ARG A 7 -0.86 -13.00 3.91
CA ARG A 7 -1.63 -14.20 3.57
C ARG A 7 -2.75 -14.02 2.54
N ILE A 8 -2.62 -13.06 1.63
CA ILE A 8 -3.50 -12.96 0.45
C ILE A 8 -2.68 -12.46 -0.75
N TRP A 9 -1.63 -13.19 -1.15
CA TRP A 9 -0.97 -12.95 -2.44
C TRP A 9 -0.17 -14.18 -2.90
N ASP A 10 -0.78 -15.38 -2.89
CA ASP A 10 -0.04 -16.61 -3.24
C ASP A 10 -0.84 -17.62 -4.10
N GLU A 11 -1.88 -17.19 -4.83
CA GLU A 11 -2.71 -18.14 -5.61
C GLU A 11 -2.95 -17.75 -7.09
N ARG A 12 -2.08 -16.95 -7.73
CA ARG A 12 -2.20 -16.69 -9.18
C ARG A 12 -0.94 -16.86 -10.03
N GLU A 13 0.16 -17.40 -9.50
CA GLU A 13 1.36 -17.74 -10.28
C GLU A 13 1.63 -19.25 -10.37
N SER A 14 0.59 -20.05 -10.62
CA SER A 14 0.74 -21.45 -11.04
C SER A 14 0.41 -21.55 -12.53
N LEU A 15 1.33 -21.06 -13.36
CA LEU A 15 1.55 -21.43 -14.78
C LEU A 15 2.53 -20.43 -15.45
N ASN A 16 3.79 -20.40 -15.00
CA ASN A 16 4.89 -20.26 -15.96
C ASN A 16 6.21 -20.75 -15.36
N ASP A 17 6.79 -21.72 -16.05
CA ASP A 17 8.07 -22.33 -15.75
C ASP A 17 9.18 -21.37 -16.20
N SER A 18 9.62 -20.49 -15.30
CA SER A 18 10.79 -19.62 -15.51
C SER A 18 11.35 -19.22 -14.15
N ALA A 19 12.48 -19.85 -13.79
CA ALA A 19 13.35 -19.56 -12.65
C ALA A 19 13.08 -18.25 -11.89
N GLN A 20 12.19 -18.30 -10.89
CA GLN A 20 12.16 -17.29 -9.84
C GLN A 20 13.38 -17.55 -8.96
N GLU A 21 14.42 -16.73 -9.13
CA GLU A 21 15.39 -16.48 -8.07
C GLU A 21 14.59 -15.99 -6.86
N LYS A 22 14.22 -16.91 -5.96
CA LYS A 22 13.70 -16.54 -4.64
C LYS A 22 14.80 -15.73 -3.97
N GLU A 23 14.63 -14.42 -3.87
CA GLU A 23 15.48 -13.61 -3.03
C GLU A 23 15.51 -14.24 -1.63
N PRO A 24 16.70 -14.41 -1.02
CA PRO A 24 16.78 -15.05 0.28
C PRO A 24 15.99 -14.20 1.28
N ALA A 25 15.07 -14.82 2.04
CA ALA A 25 14.22 -14.14 3.02
C ALA A 25 15.01 -13.26 4.02
N ASP A 26 16.27 -13.61 4.25
CA ASP A 26 17.22 -12.84 5.07
C ASP A 26 17.57 -11.46 4.46
N ALA A 27 17.65 -11.36 3.14
CA ALA A 27 17.94 -10.10 2.44
C ALA A 27 16.76 -9.13 2.50
N VAL A 28 15.52 -9.64 2.35
CA VAL A 28 14.30 -8.82 2.50
C VAL A 28 14.23 -8.25 3.92
N THR A 29 14.42 -9.10 4.93
CA THR A 29 14.40 -8.67 6.34
C THR A 29 15.49 -7.64 6.67
N ALA A 30 16.67 -7.78 6.07
CA ALA A 30 17.76 -6.81 6.21
C ALA A 30 17.41 -5.46 5.55
N LEU A 31 16.84 -5.47 4.34
CA LEU A 31 16.40 -4.26 3.64
C LEU A 31 15.29 -3.54 4.39
N GLU A 32 14.30 -4.26 4.91
CA GLU A 32 13.23 -3.67 5.71
C GLU A 32 13.77 -3.01 6.98
N SER A 33 14.71 -3.66 7.67
CA SER A 33 15.35 -3.13 8.88
C SER A 33 16.18 -1.88 8.57
N TYR A 34 16.93 -1.91 7.47
CA TYR A 34 17.69 -0.77 6.96
C TYR A 34 16.77 0.42 6.65
N ALA A 35 15.76 0.21 5.80
CA ALA A 35 14.85 1.25 5.39
C ALA A 35 14.04 1.81 6.57
N ALA A 36 13.64 0.97 7.52
CA ALA A 36 12.98 1.41 8.75
C ALA A 36 13.89 2.29 9.64
N GLY A 37 15.20 2.03 9.62
CA GLY A 37 16.21 2.88 10.27
C GLY A 37 16.34 4.23 9.57
N GLU A 38 16.50 4.20 8.25
CA GLU A 38 16.66 5.39 7.41
C GLU A 38 15.42 6.30 7.46
N LEU A 39 14.22 5.77 7.32
CA LEU A 39 12.96 6.53 7.35
C LEU A 39 12.68 7.24 8.69
N ARG A 40 13.43 6.92 9.76
CA ARG A 40 13.36 7.65 11.04
C ARG A 40 14.08 8.99 11.00
N LYS A 41 15.00 9.20 10.05
CA LYS A 41 15.75 10.44 9.91
C LYS A 41 14.79 11.61 9.63
N PRO A 42 15.10 12.83 10.12
CA PRO A 42 14.24 13.99 9.93
C PRO A 42 13.93 14.31 8.47
N GLU A 43 14.88 14.12 7.56
CA GLU A 43 14.67 14.38 6.13
C GLU A 43 13.54 13.53 5.50
N PHE A 44 13.33 12.31 5.98
CA PHE A 44 12.31 11.40 5.45
C PHE A 44 11.02 11.37 6.25
N ARG A 45 10.90 12.25 7.26
CA ARG A 45 9.75 12.28 8.18
C ARG A 45 8.42 12.40 7.44
N ARG A 46 8.36 13.26 6.41
CA ARG A 46 7.13 13.50 5.63
C ARG A 46 6.68 12.26 4.87
N ILE A 47 7.63 11.58 4.21
CA ILE A 47 7.38 10.33 3.47
C ILE A 47 6.88 9.25 4.43
N ARG A 48 7.61 9.00 5.53
CA ARG A 48 7.21 8.01 6.54
C ARG A 48 5.81 8.25 7.08
N ILE A 49 5.51 9.48 7.53
CA ILE A 49 4.19 9.84 8.05
C ILE A 49 3.12 9.69 6.97
N GLY A 50 3.44 10.04 5.72
CA GLY A 50 2.54 9.89 4.58
C GLY A 50 2.14 8.43 4.38
N ILE A 51 3.12 7.53 4.28
CA ILE A 51 2.91 6.08 4.13
C ILE A 51 2.10 5.54 5.30
N ASP A 52 2.51 5.79 6.54
CA ASP A 52 1.82 5.31 7.75
C ASP A 52 0.36 5.75 7.80
N ARG A 53 0.10 7.01 7.47
CA ARG A 53 -1.26 7.57 7.49
C ARG A 53 -2.13 6.94 6.40
N MET A 54 -1.61 6.78 5.18
CA MET A 54 -2.34 6.14 4.09
C MET A 54 -2.66 4.68 4.42
N SER A 55 -1.70 3.93 4.95
CA SER A 55 -1.92 2.53 5.38
C SER A 55 -3.00 2.42 6.44
N ARG A 56 -3.02 3.32 7.44
CA ARG A 56 -4.08 3.34 8.47
C ARG A 56 -5.43 3.72 7.89
N SER A 57 -5.49 4.73 7.02
CA SER A 57 -6.73 5.13 6.35
C SER A 57 -7.28 4.00 5.48
N MET A 58 -6.43 3.31 4.72
CA MET A 58 -6.80 2.12 3.95
C MET A 58 -7.42 1.04 4.84
N ALA A 59 -6.75 0.69 5.95
CA ALA A 59 -7.25 -0.33 6.88
C ALA A 59 -8.60 0.06 7.52
N LEU A 60 -8.82 1.34 7.80
CA LEU A 60 -10.11 1.82 8.31
C LEU A 60 -11.21 1.69 7.26
N ILE A 61 -10.96 2.15 6.03
CA ILE A 61 -11.94 2.07 4.93
C ILE A 61 -12.29 0.61 4.66
N GLU A 62 -11.29 -0.28 4.57
CA GLU A 62 -11.48 -1.71 4.35
C GLU A 62 -12.44 -2.34 5.38
N GLN A 63 -12.34 -1.94 6.65
CA GLN A 63 -13.19 -2.45 7.73
C GLN A 63 -14.59 -1.84 7.76
N SER A 64 -14.74 -0.58 7.35
CA SER A 64 -15.98 0.16 7.56
C SER A 64 -16.80 0.44 6.30
N TRP A 65 -16.24 0.28 5.09
CA TRP A 65 -16.89 0.79 3.87
C TRP A 65 -18.28 0.22 3.60
N ARG A 66 -18.54 -1.03 4.02
CA ARG A 66 -19.85 -1.69 3.89
C ARG A 66 -20.93 -1.11 4.81
N ASN A 67 -20.52 -0.57 5.95
CA ASN A 67 -21.42 0.05 6.95
C ASN A 67 -21.47 1.58 6.81
N ALA A 68 -20.45 2.17 6.18
CA ALA A 68 -20.38 3.58 5.88
C ALA A 68 -21.14 3.90 4.59
N ARG A 69 -21.34 5.20 4.31
CA ARG A 69 -21.86 5.63 3.00
C ARG A 69 -20.81 5.31 1.94
N ARG A 70 -21.09 4.38 1.02
CA ARG A 70 -20.18 3.96 -0.06
C ARG A 70 -19.56 5.11 -0.84
N GLN A 71 -20.35 6.15 -1.13
CA GLN A 71 -19.87 7.36 -1.81
C GLN A 71 -18.81 8.12 -1.00
N HIS A 72 -18.94 8.12 0.33
CA HIS A 72 -17.92 8.69 1.21
C HIS A 72 -16.62 7.87 1.13
N SER A 73 -16.70 6.54 1.20
CA SER A 73 -15.56 5.64 1.04
C SER A 73 -14.83 5.85 -0.30
N LEU A 74 -15.56 6.02 -1.41
CA LEU A 74 -14.96 6.36 -2.71
C LEU A 74 -14.23 7.71 -2.69
N GLY A 75 -14.78 8.70 -2.00
CA GLY A 75 -14.13 10.00 -1.79
C GLY A 75 -12.82 9.87 -1.01
N GLU A 76 -12.82 9.10 0.09
CA GLU A 76 -11.61 8.83 0.87
C GLU A 76 -10.55 8.08 0.04
N LEU A 77 -10.95 7.08 -0.73
CA LEU A 77 -10.06 6.35 -1.64
C LEU A 77 -9.47 7.26 -2.73
N ALA A 78 -10.22 8.26 -3.22
CA ALA A 78 -9.68 9.27 -4.13
C ALA A 78 -8.69 10.23 -3.45
N SER A 79 -8.94 10.59 -2.19
CA SER A 79 -7.99 11.38 -1.39
C SER A 79 -6.68 10.62 -1.16
N ILE A 80 -6.74 9.30 -0.92
CA ILE A 80 -5.55 8.45 -0.78
C ILE A 80 -4.75 8.43 -2.08
N LEU A 81 -5.42 8.31 -3.24
CA LEU A 81 -4.75 8.37 -4.55
C LEU A 81 -4.01 9.69 -4.77
N THR A 82 -4.63 10.80 -4.41
CA THR A 82 -3.98 12.12 -4.50
C THR A 82 -2.73 12.17 -3.62
N ARG A 83 -2.83 11.64 -2.40
CA ARG A 83 -1.71 11.62 -1.45
C ARG A 83 -0.59 10.67 -1.88
N LEU A 84 -0.92 9.55 -2.54
CA LEU A 84 0.08 8.65 -3.13
C LEU A 84 0.98 9.40 -4.09
N HIS A 85 0.39 10.11 -5.06
CA HIS A 85 1.17 10.89 -6.04
C HIS A 85 2.07 11.95 -5.39
N GLU A 86 1.58 12.65 -4.35
CA GLU A 86 2.40 13.62 -3.62
C GLU A 86 3.63 12.97 -2.97
N ILE A 87 3.46 11.79 -2.37
CA ILE A 87 4.55 11.08 -1.70
C ILE A 87 5.48 10.39 -2.72
N GLU A 88 4.97 9.94 -3.86
CA GLU A 88 5.81 9.45 -4.98
C GLU A 88 6.76 10.53 -5.48
N LEU A 89 6.27 11.76 -5.68
CA LEU A 89 7.11 12.89 -6.05
C LEU A 89 8.16 13.23 -4.97
N ASP A 90 7.77 13.18 -3.69
CA ASP A 90 8.72 13.36 -2.59
C ASP A 90 9.79 12.23 -2.59
N ALA A 91 9.39 10.99 -2.89
CA ALA A 91 10.28 9.82 -2.92
C ALA A 91 11.32 9.86 -4.05
N GLU A 92 11.01 10.50 -5.18
CA GLU A 92 11.98 10.66 -6.28
C GLU A 92 13.19 11.52 -5.90
N THR A 93 13.07 12.32 -4.82
CA THR A 93 14.18 13.12 -4.30
C THR A 93 15.19 12.32 -3.47
N ILE A 94 14.86 11.07 -3.11
CA ILE A 94 15.73 10.19 -2.32
C ILE A 94 16.92 9.75 -3.18
N LYS A 95 18.12 10.10 -2.73
CA LYS A 95 19.38 9.75 -3.43
C LYS A 95 19.76 8.28 -3.30
N ASP A 96 19.44 7.68 -2.17
CA ASP A 96 19.69 6.26 -1.93
C ASP A 96 18.70 5.42 -2.75
N ALA A 97 19.24 4.70 -3.74
CA ALA A 97 18.45 3.87 -4.63
C ALA A 97 17.72 2.73 -3.90
N GLN A 98 18.30 2.14 -2.86
CA GLN A 98 17.69 1.05 -2.10
C GLN A 98 16.50 1.58 -1.27
N LEU A 99 16.71 2.69 -0.57
CA LEU A 99 15.65 3.34 0.18
C LEU A 99 14.52 3.83 -0.72
N ARG A 100 14.85 4.42 -1.87
CA ARG A 100 13.86 4.87 -2.86
C ARG A 100 13.03 3.70 -3.38
N ALA A 101 13.69 2.60 -3.78
CA ALA A 101 13.01 1.39 -4.25
C ALA A 101 12.05 0.84 -3.18
N TYR A 102 12.50 0.74 -1.94
CA TYR A 102 11.67 0.32 -0.81
C TYR A 102 10.43 1.21 -0.63
N VAL A 103 10.61 2.54 -0.70
CA VAL A 103 9.49 3.49 -0.60
C VAL A 103 8.49 3.27 -1.73
N HIS A 104 8.93 3.13 -2.98
CA HIS A 104 8.04 2.85 -4.10
C HIS A 104 7.32 1.52 -3.98
N GLU A 105 7.96 0.48 -3.44
CA GLU A 105 7.33 -0.81 -3.18
C GLU A 105 6.16 -0.67 -2.18
N LYS A 106 6.38 0.07 -1.08
CA LYS A 106 5.31 0.35 -0.10
C LYS A 106 4.18 1.19 -0.71
N LEU A 107 4.50 2.20 -1.51
CA LEU A 107 3.49 3.01 -2.22
C LEU A 107 2.71 2.17 -3.24
N GLY A 108 3.39 1.30 -3.99
CA GLY A 108 2.77 0.38 -4.95
C GLY A 108 1.81 -0.59 -4.29
N SER A 109 2.17 -1.12 -3.11
CA SER A 109 1.29 -1.98 -2.31
C SER A 109 0.02 -1.25 -1.88
N ILE A 110 0.13 0.00 -1.40
CA ILE A 110 -1.02 0.84 -1.03
C ILE A 110 -1.88 1.16 -2.27
N ALA A 111 -1.25 1.49 -3.40
CA ALA A 111 -1.95 1.80 -4.65
C ALA A 111 -2.77 0.59 -5.16
N SER A 112 -2.18 -0.60 -5.10
CA SER A 112 -2.84 -1.87 -5.45
C SER A 112 -4.05 -2.14 -4.56
N ALA A 113 -3.87 -2.08 -3.24
CA ALA A 113 -4.97 -2.28 -2.27
C ALA A 113 -6.09 -1.24 -2.45
N ARG A 114 -5.73 0.03 -2.67
CA ARG A 114 -6.68 1.11 -2.96
C ARG A 114 -7.48 0.84 -4.21
N ARG A 115 -6.84 0.37 -5.28
CA ARG A 115 -7.52 0.06 -6.55
C ARG A 115 -8.52 -1.07 -6.36
N PHE A 116 -8.10 -2.17 -5.76
CA PHE A 116 -8.97 -3.30 -5.45
C PHE A 116 -10.20 -2.85 -4.65
N LEU A 117 -9.99 -2.14 -3.55
CA LEU A 117 -11.08 -1.68 -2.70
C LEU A 117 -12.01 -0.68 -3.39
N ALA A 118 -11.47 0.20 -4.23
CA ALA A 118 -12.30 1.12 -5.02
C ALA A 118 -13.16 0.39 -6.06
N GLU A 119 -12.67 -0.69 -6.64
CA GLU A 119 -13.43 -1.54 -7.55
C GLU A 119 -14.55 -2.28 -6.81
N GLU A 120 -14.29 -2.85 -5.61
CA GLU A 120 -15.33 -3.47 -4.78
C GLU A 120 -16.44 -2.49 -4.41
N VAL A 121 -16.08 -1.30 -3.91
CA VAL A 121 -17.07 -0.29 -3.49
C VAL A 121 -17.88 0.20 -4.69
N ARG A 122 -17.26 0.40 -5.86
CA ARG A 122 -17.98 0.79 -7.08
C ARG A 122 -18.98 -0.27 -7.51
N TRP A 123 -18.54 -1.52 -7.55
CA TRP A 123 -19.40 -2.63 -7.89
C TRP A 123 -20.63 -2.71 -6.99
N ASP A 124 -20.46 -2.54 -5.68
CA ASP A 124 -21.54 -2.56 -4.71
C ASP A 124 -22.51 -1.37 -4.83
N VAL A 125 -22.02 -0.21 -5.28
CA VAL A 125 -22.88 0.95 -5.62
C VAL A 125 -23.66 0.70 -6.90
N GLU A 126 -23.02 0.13 -7.93
CA GLU A 126 -23.61 -0.09 -9.25
C GLU A 126 -24.58 -1.28 -9.29
N SER A 127 -24.35 -2.32 -8.48
CA SER A 127 -25.19 -3.51 -8.38
C SER A 127 -26.55 -3.25 -7.73
N GLY A 128 -26.73 -2.09 -7.11
CA GLY A 128 -27.97 -1.73 -6.43
C GLY A 128 -28.26 -2.61 -5.21
N GLU A 129 -27.25 -3.28 -4.64
CA GLU A 129 -27.35 -3.94 -3.33
C GLU A 129 -27.41 -2.90 -2.20
N GLU A 130 -28.43 -2.03 -2.25
CA GLU A 130 -28.93 -1.32 -1.08
C GLU A 130 -29.61 -2.35 -0.16
N ARG A 131 -28.82 -3.04 0.65
CA ARG A 131 -29.31 -3.72 1.85
C ARG A 131 -29.53 -2.72 2.98
#